data_AF-A0A2P7TZH9-F1
#
_entry.id   AF-A0A2P7TZH9-F1
#
_cell.length_a   1.000
_cell.length_b   1.000
_cell.length_c   1.000
_cell.angle_alpha   90.00
_cell.angle_beta   90.00
_cell.angle_gamma   90.00
#
_symmetry.space_group_name_H-M   'P 1'
#
loop_
_entity.id
_entity.type
_entity.pdbx_description
1 polymer ?
#
loop_
_entity_poly.entity_id
_entity_poly.type
_entity_poly.pdbx_seq_one_letter_code
_entity_poly.pdbx_strand_id
1 'polypeptide(L)' 'MKMGQDKFAFKDSEHRQKALCRFVNFYHPVKPHKDLKGDTPFEVLQTYFSQSVV' A
#
# COMPACT_ATOMS: atom_id res chain seq x y z
N MET A 1 -6.80 13.27 -9.63
CA MET A 1 -5.62 12.98 -8.78
C MET A 1 -4.97 11.72 -9.33
N LYS A 2 -3.82 11.84 -9.99
CA LYS A 2 -3.13 10.74 -10.69
C LYS A 2 -2.01 10.26 -9.76
N MET A 3 -2.32 9.31 -8.88
CA MET A 3 -1.35 8.70 -7.97
C MET A 3 -0.53 7.69 -8.77
N GLY A 4 0.50 8.17 -9.45
CA GLY A 4 1.36 7.31 -10.24
C GLY A 4 2.12 8.11 -11.25
N GLN A 5 3.39 8.40 -10.94
CA GLN A 5 4.57 8.41 -11.82
C GLN A 5 5.78 9.08 -11.16
N ASP A 6 5.63 9.71 -9.99
CA ASP A 6 6.78 10.05 -9.14
C ASP A 6 7.14 8.86 -8.24
N LYS A 7 8.38 8.38 -8.34
CA LYS A 7 8.91 7.32 -7.48
C LYS A 7 8.98 7.86 -6.05
N PHE A 8 8.00 7.53 -5.22
CA PHE A 8 8.01 7.89 -3.81
C PHE A 8 9.11 7.11 -3.07
N ALA A 9 10.20 7.78 -2.73
CA ALA A 9 11.29 7.18 -1.95
C ALA A 9 10.96 7.23 -0.45
N PHE A 10 11.04 6.09 0.22
CA PHE A 10 10.94 6.06 1.69
C PHE A 10 12.26 6.55 2.30
N LYS A 11 12.16 7.51 3.23
CA LYS A 11 13.31 8.05 3.97
C LYS A 11 13.84 7.07 5.01
N ASP A 12 12.95 6.44 5.76
CA ASP A 12 13.25 5.54 6.87
C ASP A 12 12.06 4.60 7.14
N SER A 13 12.23 3.65 8.07
CA SER A 13 11.21 2.63 8.37
C SER A 13 9.95 3.21 8.99
N GLU A 14 10.06 4.26 9.81
CA GLU A 14 8.91 4.92 10.44
C GLU A 14 8.11 5.71 9.40
N HIS A 15 8.80 6.43 8.52
CA HIS A 15 8.22 7.13 7.38
C HIS A 15 7.50 6.16 6.44
N ARG A 16 8.10 5.00 6.16
CA ARG A 16 7.47 3.93 5.37
C ARG A 16 6.18 3.44 6.02
N GLN A 17 6.23 3.10 7.31
CA GLN A 17 5.07 2.59 8.03
C GLN A 17 3.92 3.60 8.05
N LYS A 18 4.20 4.88 8.34
CA LYS A 18 3.18 5.95 8.34
C LYS A 18 2.61 6.21 6.95
N ALA A 19 3.45 6.22 5.90
CA ALA A 19 3.00 6.43 4.53
C ALA A 19 2.09 5.29 4.04
N LEU A 20 2.44 4.04 4.35
CA LEU A 20 1.61 2.87 4.04
C LEU A 20 0.30 2.88 4.83
N CYS A 21 0.34 3.19 6.13
CA CYS A 21 -0.86 3.27 6.96
C CYS A 21 -1.83 4.36 6.45
N ARG A 22 -1.30 5.53 6.05
CA ARG A 22 -2.10 6.59 5.39
C ARG A 22 -2.64 6.14 4.04
N PHE A 23 -1.87 5.40 3.24
CA PHE A 23 -2.33 4.86 1.97
C PHE A 23 -3.53 3.91 2.16
N VAL A 24 -3.45 2.99 3.13
CA VAL A 24 -4.54 2.09 3.51
C VAL A 24 -5.76 2.83 4.06
N ASN A 25 -5.54 3.89 4.84
CA ASN A 25 -6.64 4.67 5.38
C ASN A 25 -7.31 5.55 4.30
N PHE A 26 -6.53 6.11 3.37
CA PHE A 26 -7.01 6.99 2.31
C PHE A 26 -7.78 6.22 1.24
N TYR A 27 -7.27 5.06 0.84
CA TYR A 27 -8.02 4.08 0.07
C TYR A 27 -8.65 3.11 1.06
N HIS A 28 -9.82 3.46 1.60
CA HIS A 28 -10.59 2.61 2.52
C HIS A 28 -10.42 1.10 2.21
N PRO A 29 -10.33 0.22 3.22
CA PRO A 29 -10.11 -1.23 3.07
C PRO A 29 -11.24 -1.97 2.34
N VAL A 30 -12.22 -1.25 1.78
CA VAL A 30 -13.49 -1.79 1.27
C VAL A 30 -13.62 -1.63 -0.24
N LYS A 31 -12.69 -0.93 -0.92
CA LYS A 31 -12.77 -0.72 -2.38
C LYS A 31 -11.66 -1.45 -3.14
N PRO A 32 -12.04 -2.49 -3.91
CA PRO A 32 -11.24 -3.04 -5.01
C PRO A 32 -10.63 -1.96 -5.89
N HIS A 33 -9.32 -2.05 -6.13
CA HIS A 33 -8.63 -1.14 -7.03
C HIS A 33 -8.26 -1.88 -8.32
N LYS A 34 -8.65 -1.34 -9.50
CA LYS A 34 -8.39 -2.00 -10.79
C LYS A 34 -6.91 -2.25 -11.05
N ASP A 35 -6.06 -1.31 -10.64
CA ASP A 35 -4.60 -1.44 -10.77
C ASP A 35 -3.97 -2.44 -9.78
N LEU A 36 -4.73 -2.82 -8.73
CA LEU A 36 -4.38 -3.89 -7.80
C LEU A 36 -5.08 -5.20 -8.18
N LYS A 37 -5.42 -5.40 -9.47
CA LYS A 37 -6.14 -6.58 -9.96
C LYS A 37 -7.51 -6.81 -9.31
N GLY A 38 -8.12 -5.76 -8.75
CA GLY A 38 -9.37 -5.86 -8.01
C GLY A 38 -9.19 -6.13 -6.52
N ASP A 39 -7.96 -6.30 -6.04
CA ASP A 39 -7.70 -6.40 -4.61
C ASP A 39 -7.86 -5.04 -3.93
N THR A 40 -8.18 -5.08 -2.65
CA THR A 40 -8.10 -3.93 -1.78
C THR A 40 -6.63 -3.65 -1.41
N PRO A 41 -6.27 -2.40 -1.11
CA PRO A 41 -4.95 -2.05 -0.58
C PRO A 41 -4.57 -2.86 0.67
N PHE A 42 -5.55 -3.26 1.49
CA PHE A 42 -5.31 -4.04 2.69
C PHE A 42 -4.86 -5.48 2.37
N GLU A 43 -5.55 -6.16 1.45
CA GLU A 43 -5.21 -7.53 1.02
C GLU A 43 -3.80 -7.61 0.42
N VAL A 44 -3.42 -6.62 -0.38
CA VAL A 44 -2.07 -6.52 -0.97
C VAL A 44 -1.00 -6.38 0.11
N LEU A 45 -1.23 -5.53 1.12
CA LEU A 45 -0.27 -5.34 2.21
C LEU A 45 -0.20 -6.53 3.14
N GLN A 46 -1.34 -7.15 3.46
CA GLN A 46 -1.36 -8.39 4.23
C GLN A 46 -0.53 -9.46 3.53
N THR A 47 -0.69 -9.61 2.22
CA THR A 47 0.11 -10.54 1.41
C THR A 47 1.59 -10.19 1.47
N TYR A 48 1.95 -8.91 1.27
CA TYR A 48 3.34 -8.44 1.31
C TYR A 48 4.02 -8.71 2.66
N PHE A 49 3.34 -8.42 3.78
CA PHE A 49 3.91 -8.59 5.12
C PHE A 49 3.83 -10.03 5.65
N SER A 50 2.98 -10.89 5.07
CA SER A 50 2.88 -12.31 5.46
C SER A 50 3.89 -13.20 4.73
N GLN A 51 4.65 -12.66 3.79
CA GLN A 51 5.73 -13.41 3.14
C GLN A 51 6.84 -13.66 4.17
N SER A 52 7.03 -14.93 4.52
CA SER A 52 8.17 -15.36 5.32
C SER A 52 9.45 -15.01 4.56
N VAL A 53 10.33 -14.24 5.19
CA VAL A 53 11.68 -14.02 4.67
C VAL A 53 12.41 -15.37 4.80
N VAL A 54 12.49 -16.10 3.69
CA VAL A 54 13.37 -17.27 3.54
C VAL A 54 14.81 -16.82 3.34
#